data_AF-A0A8H6QSB1-F1
#
_entry.id   AF-A0A8H6QSB1-F1
#
_cell.length_a   1.000
_cell.length_b   1.000
_cell.length_c   1.000
_cell.angle_alpha   90.00
_cell.angle_beta   90.00
_cell.angle_gamma   90.00
#
_symmetry.space_group_name_H-M   'P 1'
#
loop_
_entity.id
_entity.type
_entity.pdbx_description
1 polymer ?
#
loop_
_entity_poly.entity_id
_entity_poly.type
_entity_poly.pdbx_seq_one_letter_code
_entity_poly.pdbx_strand_id
1 'polypeptide(L)'
;MSSISSFSHSSPRVGETISKWGYSFKWTDTHLAQETIKPLRQEYDTLGAAALEQIQAVRAALLEESKAKGTSPPSNDLYILLRDHHGEDEMLSQFWNDLHTVPDWVDWDQLERGQRFFYRYAIANIVGFALQGFMAENSAASGVVEVLIRTGGFSTRMLLGRLLETFQWLVQVTHSLAAIQPGGDGHTATICVRLLHSAVRQRILKLCERKPEYYDVRQHGIPINTLDSIHSIATFSCNHMWLQLPKFGLRPSQQEIDDYIALFRYLGYLLGTPTAFFETAKKAKVTMESCYLHELRITETSRVVAYNFVQCVQNLPAPFYVSRGFIEAGSRWINGDELCNELGLGRPGVLHYLAFMGHCMLVVFMAWVQRLIPGLDGFVVNVSSW
;
A
#
# COMPACT_ATOMS: atom_id res chain seq x y z
N MET A 1 -29.72 -20.55 -6.94
CA MET A 1 -28.72 -21.53 -6.46
C MET A 1 -27.38 -21.13 -7.04
N SER A 2 -26.63 -20.28 -6.35
CA SER A 2 -25.29 -19.86 -6.81
C SER A 2 -24.29 -20.95 -6.45
N SER A 3 -23.55 -21.41 -7.45
CA SER A 3 -22.39 -22.28 -7.26
C SER A 3 -21.28 -21.45 -6.60
N ILE A 4 -21.18 -21.53 -5.27
CA ILE A 4 -19.97 -21.18 -4.56
C ILE A 4 -18.90 -22.15 -5.06
N SER A 5 -17.90 -21.67 -5.78
CA SER A 5 -16.75 -22.50 -6.14
C SER A 5 -16.07 -22.93 -4.83
N SER A 6 -16.18 -24.21 -4.50
CA SER A 6 -15.46 -24.82 -3.39
C SER A 6 -13.97 -24.83 -3.71
N PHE A 7 -13.23 -23.80 -3.29
CA PHE A 7 -11.78 -23.91 -3.19
C PHE A 7 -11.49 -24.96 -2.13
N SER A 8 -10.83 -26.06 -2.50
CA SER A 8 -10.47 -27.11 -1.56
C SER A 8 -9.61 -26.54 -0.45
N HIS A 9 -10.03 -26.76 0.79
CA HIS A 9 -9.36 -26.36 2.05
C HIS A 9 -7.98 -27.02 2.30
N SER A 10 -7.31 -27.52 1.28
CA SER A 10 -5.98 -28.11 1.41
C SER A 10 -4.92 -27.12 0.96
N SER A 11 -3.99 -26.80 1.86
CA SER A 11 -2.78 -26.03 1.53
C SER A 11 -2.05 -26.66 0.34
N PRO A 12 -1.52 -25.86 -0.60
CA PRO A 12 -0.82 -26.40 -1.76
C PRO A 12 0.34 -27.32 -1.37
N ARG A 13 0.62 -28.30 -2.22
CA ARG A 13 1.75 -29.21 -2.01
C ARG A 13 3.06 -28.54 -2.44
N VAL A 14 4.15 -28.81 -1.73
CA VAL A 14 5.48 -28.35 -2.15
C VAL A 14 5.79 -28.86 -3.56
N GLY A 15 6.17 -27.95 -4.46
CA GLY A 15 6.42 -28.23 -5.87
C GLY A 15 5.21 -28.06 -6.79
N GLU A 16 4.01 -27.86 -6.25
CA GLU A 16 2.80 -27.58 -7.02
C GLU A 16 2.91 -26.21 -7.72
N THR A 17 2.50 -26.16 -8.99
CA THR A 17 2.39 -24.89 -9.72
C THR A 17 1.03 -24.28 -9.44
N ILE A 18 1.03 -23.09 -8.84
CA ILE A 18 -0.15 -22.28 -8.57
C ILE A 18 -0.31 -21.26 -9.69
N SER A 19 -1.52 -21.16 -10.22
CA SER A 19 -1.90 -20.18 -11.24
C SER A 19 -3.18 -19.46 -10.79
N LYS A 20 -3.11 -18.14 -10.69
CA LYS A 20 -4.25 -17.28 -10.34
C LYS A 20 -4.09 -15.95 -11.06
N TRP A 21 -5.13 -15.51 -11.77
CA TRP A 21 -5.21 -14.19 -12.44
C TRP A 21 -3.95 -13.83 -13.24
N GLY A 22 -3.51 -14.74 -14.11
CA GLY A 22 -2.39 -14.48 -15.03
C GLY A 22 -1.01 -14.36 -14.38
N TYR A 23 -0.89 -14.71 -13.09
CA TYR A 23 0.37 -14.93 -12.39
C TYR A 23 0.53 -16.41 -12.02
N SER A 24 1.75 -16.94 -12.10
CA SER A 24 2.01 -18.35 -11.75
C SER A 24 3.36 -18.51 -11.08
N PHE A 25 3.40 -19.38 -10.07
CA PHE A 25 4.59 -19.64 -9.27
C PHE A 25 4.56 -21.07 -8.73
N LYS A 26 5.73 -21.57 -8.30
CA LYS A 26 5.82 -22.87 -7.62
C LYS A 26 5.70 -22.66 -6.12
N TRP A 27 4.80 -23.41 -5.48
CA TRP A 27 4.69 -23.44 -4.03
C TRP A 27 5.91 -24.14 -3.41
N THR A 28 6.46 -23.57 -2.34
CA THR A 28 7.63 -24.07 -1.62
C THR A 28 7.33 -24.23 -0.14
N ASP A 29 8.22 -24.90 0.59
CA ASP A 29 8.19 -25.00 2.04
C ASP A 29 8.42 -23.65 2.76
N THR A 30 8.94 -22.64 2.05
CA THR A 30 9.11 -21.28 2.56
C THR A 30 7.91 -20.36 2.35
N HIS A 31 6.89 -20.80 1.60
CA HIS A 31 5.63 -20.07 1.48
C HIS A 31 4.84 -20.18 2.79
N LEU A 32 4.18 -19.10 3.15
CA LEU A 32 3.36 -19.03 4.35
C LEU A 32 2.02 -19.72 4.07
N ALA A 33 1.74 -20.80 4.80
CA ALA A 33 0.46 -21.49 4.74
C ALA A 33 -0.67 -20.63 5.34
N GLN A 34 -1.90 -20.92 4.94
CA GLN A 34 -3.08 -20.17 5.41
C GLN A 34 -3.20 -20.21 6.94
N GLU A 35 -2.87 -21.33 7.56
CA GLU A 35 -2.87 -21.53 9.01
C GLU A 35 -1.85 -20.64 9.73
N THR A 36 -0.76 -20.28 9.05
CA THR A 36 0.30 -19.41 9.60
C THR A 36 -0.11 -17.94 9.54
N ILE A 37 -0.75 -17.50 8.45
CA ILE A 37 -1.10 -16.08 8.27
C ILE A 37 -2.45 -15.70 8.88
N LYS A 38 -3.40 -16.65 8.99
CA LYS A 38 -4.75 -16.36 9.50
C LYS A 38 -4.77 -15.78 10.93
N PRO A 39 -3.94 -16.23 11.88
CA PRO A 39 -3.87 -15.61 13.22
C PRO A 39 -3.48 -14.13 13.20
N LEU A 40 -2.64 -13.71 12.23
CA LEU A 40 -2.20 -12.31 12.09
C LEU A 40 -3.35 -11.34 11.83
N ARG A 41 -4.53 -11.84 11.41
CA ARG A 41 -5.75 -11.04 11.29
C ARG A 41 -6.33 -10.57 12.64
N GLN A 42 -5.92 -11.19 13.73
CA GLN A 42 -6.33 -10.84 15.10
C GLN A 42 -5.25 -10.03 15.84
N GLU A 43 -4.15 -9.72 15.17
CA GLU A 43 -3.07 -8.89 15.68
C GLU A 43 -3.13 -7.50 15.05
N TYR A 44 -2.63 -6.50 15.77
CA TYR A 44 -2.50 -5.13 15.28
C TYR A 44 -1.40 -4.39 16.06
N ASP A 45 -1.05 -3.20 15.60
CA ASP A 45 -0.11 -2.30 16.27
C ASP A 45 -0.67 -1.80 17.62
N THR A 46 -0.35 -2.54 18.70
CA THR A 46 -0.79 -2.21 20.06
C THR A 46 -0.09 -0.97 20.61
N LEU A 47 1.18 -0.76 20.25
CA LEU A 47 1.92 0.42 20.66
C LEU A 47 1.31 1.70 20.06
N GLY A 48 1.05 1.71 18.75
CA GLY A 48 0.38 2.84 18.10
C GLY A 48 -1.04 3.07 18.59
N ALA A 49 -1.77 2.00 18.95
CA ALA A 49 -3.10 2.11 19.54
C ALA A 49 -3.06 2.76 20.94
N ALA A 50 -2.13 2.33 21.80
CA ALA A 50 -1.96 2.90 23.13
C ALA A 50 -1.47 4.36 23.07
N ALA A 51 -0.53 4.67 22.18
CA ALA A 51 -0.06 6.03 21.96
C ALA A 51 -1.19 6.97 21.51
N LEU A 52 -2.07 6.50 20.60
CA LEU A 52 -3.23 7.29 20.18
C LEU A 52 -4.15 7.64 21.35
N GLU A 53 -4.42 6.69 22.26
CA GLU A 53 -5.27 6.94 23.43
C GLU A 53 -4.65 8.01 24.35
N GLN A 54 -3.34 7.96 24.56
CA GLN A 54 -2.64 8.98 25.34
C GLN A 54 -2.63 10.34 24.65
N ILE A 55 -2.42 10.41 23.33
CA ILE A 55 -2.53 11.67 22.56
C ILE A 55 -3.93 12.28 22.70
N GLN A 56 -4.98 11.43 22.65
CA GLN A 56 -6.36 11.88 22.84
C GLN A 56 -6.60 12.40 24.27
N ALA A 57 -6.01 11.77 25.28
CA ALA A 57 -6.09 12.20 26.68
C ALA A 57 -5.38 13.54 26.90
N VAL A 58 -4.16 13.71 26.38
CA VAL A 58 -3.42 14.98 26.41
C VAL A 58 -4.24 16.10 25.77
N ARG A 59 -4.79 15.87 24.58
CA ARG A 59 -5.63 16.86 23.90
C ARG A 59 -6.88 17.22 24.71
N ALA A 60 -7.50 16.25 25.37
CA ALA A 60 -8.67 16.49 26.21
C ALA A 60 -8.32 17.39 27.41
N ALA A 61 -7.19 17.13 28.09
CA ALA A 61 -6.71 17.95 29.18
C ALA A 61 -6.41 19.40 28.74
N LEU A 62 -5.68 19.57 27.63
CA LEU A 62 -5.37 20.88 27.05
C LEU A 62 -6.63 21.65 26.64
N LEU A 63 -7.66 20.94 26.17
CA LEU A 63 -8.92 21.57 25.78
C LEU A 63 -9.67 22.12 27.01
N GLU A 64 -9.71 21.38 28.12
CA GLU A 64 -10.32 21.86 29.36
C GLU A 64 -9.55 23.04 29.96
N GLU A 65 -8.22 23.00 29.92
CA GLU A 65 -7.38 24.13 30.32
C GLU A 65 -7.63 25.38 29.46
N SER A 66 -7.70 25.20 28.14
CA SER A 66 -7.99 26.27 27.19
C SER A 66 -9.36 26.90 27.43
N LYS A 67 -10.38 26.10 27.76
CA LYS A 67 -11.71 26.60 28.13
C LYS A 67 -11.66 27.39 29.43
N ALA A 68 -10.94 26.90 30.44
CA ALA A 68 -10.80 27.57 31.73
C ALA A 68 -10.07 28.91 31.61
N LYS A 69 -9.06 29.00 30.73
CA LYS A 69 -8.26 30.22 30.51
C LYS A 69 -8.82 31.16 29.43
N GLY A 70 -9.84 30.73 28.68
CA GLY A 70 -10.40 31.51 27.57
C GLY A 70 -9.46 31.66 26.36
N THR A 71 -8.54 30.71 26.16
CA THR A 71 -7.56 30.73 25.06
C THR A 71 -8.05 29.95 23.84
N SER A 72 -7.30 30.01 22.74
CA SER A 72 -7.57 29.21 21.54
C SER A 72 -7.42 27.70 21.82
N PRO A 73 -8.26 26.86 21.18
CA PRO A 73 -8.22 25.41 21.40
C PRO A 73 -6.90 24.79 20.92
N PRO A 74 -6.49 23.66 21.51
CA PRO A 74 -5.28 22.95 21.11
C PRO A 74 -5.38 22.38 19.68
N SER A 75 -4.22 22.02 19.12
CA SER A 75 -4.13 21.40 17.79
C SER A 75 -4.97 20.12 17.68
N ASN A 76 -5.50 19.86 16.49
CA ASN A 76 -6.11 18.56 16.15
C ASN A 76 -5.11 17.60 15.49
N ASP A 77 -3.90 18.08 15.19
CA ASP A 77 -2.86 17.29 14.56
C ASP A 77 -2.22 16.37 15.60
N LEU A 78 -2.40 15.06 15.42
CA LEU A 78 -1.90 14.03 16.32
C LEU A 78 -0.37 14.01 16.37
N TYR A 79 0.32 14.34 15.27
CA TYR A 79 1.77 14.39 15.25
C TYR A 79 2.31 15.59 16.04
N ILE A 80 1.68 16.77 15.90
CA ILE A 80 2.06 17.94 16.69
C ILE A 80 1.91 17.65 18.19
N LEU A 81 0.80 17.04 18.59
CA LEU A 81 0.57 16.66 19.99
C LEU A 81 1.60 15.63 20.48
N LEU A 82 1.91 14.61 19.67
CA LEU A 82 2.95 13.64 20.00
C LEU A 82 4.32 14.31 20.15
N ARG A 83 4.73 15.11 19.15
CA ARG A 83 6.02 15.81 19.14
C ARG A 83 6.20 16.69 20.37
N ASP A 84 5.16 17.44 20.74
CA ASP A 84 5.27 18.43 21.82
C ASP A 84 5.15 17.80 23.21
N HIS A 85 4.48 16.65 23.35
CA HIS A 85 4.16 16.04 24.65
C HIS A 85 4.73 14.63 24.87
N HIS A 86 5.54 14.09 23.96
CA HIS A 86 6.07 12.71 24.12
C HIS A 86 6.85 12.49 25.41
N GLY A 87 7.54 13.53 25.92
CA GLY A 87 8.32 13.45 27.16
C GLY A 87 7.50 13.50 28.45
N GLU A 88 6.18 13.71 28.38
CA GLU A 88 5.30 13.88 29.55
C GLU A 88 4.67 12.55 30.02
N ASP A 89 4.74 11.50 29.19
CA ASP A 89 4.12 10.20 29.44
C ASP A 89 5.03 9.06 28.95
N GLU A 90 5.09 7.96 29.71
CA GLU A 90 5.96 6.82 29.41
C GLU A 90 5.57 6.11 28.10
N MET A 91 4.28 5.98 27.80
CA MET A 91 3.80 5.34 26.57
C MET A 91 4.11 6.19 25.35
N LEU A 92 3.92 7.51 25.45
CA LEU A 92 4.30 8.43 24.36
C LEU A 92 5.80 8.48 24.15
N SER A 93 6.60 8.45 25.22
CA SER A 93 8.06 8.34 25.15
C SER A 93 8.49 7.04 24.48
N GLN A 94 7.86 5.91 24.82
CA GLN A 94 8.14 4.62 24.19
C GLN A 94 7.81 4.65 22.69
N PHE A 95 6.65 5.16 22.30
CA PHE A 95 6.26 5.29 20.90
C PHE A 95 7.17 6.23 20.11
N TRP A 96 7.54 7.36 20.70
CA TRP A 96 8.49 8.30 20.10
C TRP A 96 9.85 7.66 19.85
N ASN A 97 10.37 6.92 20.84
CA ASN A 97 11.63 6.21 20.73
C ASN A 97 11.58 5.09 19.68
N ASP A 98 10.47 4.33 19.59
CA ASP A 98 10.27 3.33 18.54
C ASP A 98 10.31 3.95 17.14
N LEU A 99 9.80 5.17 16.97
CA LEU A 99 9.80 5.87 15.69
C LEU A 99 11.14 6.53 15.33
N HIS A 100 11.96 6.90 16.32
CA HIS A 100 13.23 7.62 16.10
C HIS A 100 14.47 6.73 16.21
N THR A 101 14.31 5.50 16.70
CA THR A 101 15.40 4.52 16.71
C THR A 101 15.62 3.98 15.31
N VAL A 102 16.86 4.00 14.85
CA VAL A 102 17.26 3.41 13.57
C VAL A 102 17.73 1.98 13.83
N PRO A 103 17.07 0.94 13.27
CA PRO A 103 17.51 -0.44 13.47
C PRO A 103 18.88 -0.72 12.87
N ASP A 104 19.67 -1.59 13.50
CA ASP A 104 21.06 -1.93 13.08
C ASP A 104 21.18 -2.49 11.66
N TRP A 105 20.09 -3.03 11.10
CA TRP A 105 20.05 -3.57 9.74
C TRP A 105 19.79 -2.51 8.67
N VAL A 106 19.57 -1.24 9.03
CA VAL A 106 19.35 -0.14 8.08
C VAL A 106 20.69 0.31 7.50
N ASP A 107 20.80 0.16 6.18
CA ASP A 107 21.89 0.73 5.36
C ASP A 107 21.34 1.91 4.56
N TRP A 108 21.74 3.13 4.92
CA TRP A 108 21.24 4.34 4.28
C TRP A 108 21.62 4.45 2.79
N ASP A 109 22.80 3.96 2.40
CA ASP A 109 23.21 3.94 1.00
C ASP A 109 22.35 2.94 0.21
N GLN A 110 21.95 1.85 0.84
CA GLN A 110 21.00 0.88 0.27
C GLN A 110 19.63 1.50 0.03
N LEU A 111 19.11 2.22 1.03
CA LEU A 111 17.82 2.90 0.96
C LEU A 111 17.81 3.99 -0.11
N GLU A 112 18.88 4.79 -0.22
CA GLU A 112 19.01 5.81 -1.27
C GLU A 112 18.97 5.19 -2.67
N ARG A 113 19.65 4.05 -2.88
CA ARG A 113 19.55 3.32 -4.16
C ARG A 113 18.13 2.77 -4.40
N GLY A 114 17.48 2.31 -3.33
CA GLY A 114 16.08 1.89 -3.36
C GLY A 114 15.14 3.01 -3.81
N GLN A 115 15.35 4.23 -3.34
CA GLN A 115 14.59 5.40 -3.76
C GLN A 115 14.67 5.66 -5.28
N ARG A 116 15.86 5.47 -5.87
CA ARG A 116 16.08 5.65 -7.32
C ARG A 116 15.29 4.64 -8.17
N PHE A 117 14.99 3.44 -7.64
CA PHE A 117 14.17 2.45 -8.34
C PHE A 117 12.81 3.04 -8.76
N PHE A 118 12.17 3.80 -7.85
CA PHE A 118 10.84 4.33 -8.12
C PHE A 118 10.87 5.28 -9.33
N TYR A 119 11.85 6.18 -9.39
CA TYR A 119 11.99 7.16 -10.48
C TYR A 119 12.47 6.57 -11.79
N ARG A 120 13.31 5.53 -11.74
CA ARG A 120 13.78 4.84 -12.95
C ARG A 120 12.64 4.23 -13.76
N TYR A 121 11.60 3.78 -13.07
CA TYR A 121 10.41 3.22 -13.68
C TYR A 121 9.16 4.06 -13.39
N ALA A 122 9.29 5.37 -13.12
CA ALA A 122 8.20 6.22 -12.59
C ALA A 122 6.86 6.03 -13.31
N ILE A 123 6.85 6.14 -14.64
CA ILE A 123 5.62 6.03 -15.42
C ILE A 123 5.03 4.62 -15.34
N ALA A 124 5.87 3.58 -15.43
CA ALA A 124 5.42 2.19 -15.31
C ALA A 124 4.93 1.87 -13.88
N ASN A 125 5.59 2.42 -12.86
CA ASN A 125 5.20 2.28 -11.45
C ASN A 125 3.87 3.01 -11.17
N ILE A 126 3.66 4.21 -11.69
CA ILE A 126 2.40 4.96 -11.53
C ILE A 126 1.24 4.22 -12.20
N VAL A 127 1.41 3.78 -13.45
CA VAL A 127 0.38 3.04 -14.17
C VAL A 127 0.17 1.65 -13.56
N GLY A 128 1.24 0.99 -13.12
CA GLY A 128 1.18 -0.28 -12.39
C GLY A 128 0.44 -0.15 -11.06
N PHE A 129 0.72 0.89 -10.28
CA PHE A 129 0.01 1.20 -9.04
C PHE A 129 -1.48 1.41 -9.29
N ALA A 130 -1.83 2.18 -10.33
CA ALA A 130 -3.21 2.42 -10.73
C ALA A 130 -3.94 1.14 -11.18
N LEU A 131 -3.38 0.39 -12.13
CA LEU A 131 -4.08 -0.70 -12.83
C LEU A 131 -3.90 -2.07 -12.17
N GLN A 132 -2.84 -2.29 -11.41
CA GLN A 132 -2.56 -3.55 -10.71
C GLN A 132 -2.71 -3.38 -9.20
N GLY A 133 -1.95 -2.46 -8.59
CA GLY A 133 -1.96 -2.25 -7.14
C GLY A 133 -3.33 -1.85 -6.61
N PHE A 134 -3.98 -0.88 -7.26
CA PHE A 134 -5.31 -0.44 -6.86
C PHE A 134 -6.40 -1.33 -7.45
N MET A 135 -6.47 -1.43 -8.77
CA MET A 135 -7.62 -2.07 -9.42
C MET A 135 -7.69 -3.58 -9.16
N ALA A 136 -6.56 -4.29 -9.09
CA ALA A 136 -6.56 -5.72 -8.82
C ALA A 136 -6.38 -6.03 -7.32
N GLU A 137 -5.24 -5.66 -6.74
CA GLU A 137 -4.90 -6.07 -5.36
C GLU A 137 -5.80 -5.40 -4.33
N ASN A 138 -5.79 -4.07 -4.28
CA ASN A 138 -6.53 -3.34 -3.25
C ASN A 138 -8.03 -3.61 -3.35
N SER A 139 -8.60 -3.74 -4.54
CA SER A 139 -10.03 -4.08 -4.71
C SER A 139 -10.37 -5.52 -4.32
N ALA A 140 -9.41 -6.44 -4.38
CA ALA A 140 -9.60 -7.86 -4.05
C ALA A 140 -9.20 -8.19 -2.59
N ALA A 141 -8.47 -7.32 -1.92
CA ALA A 141 -8.10 -7.43 -0.51
C ALA A 141 -9.30 -7.13 0.40
N SER A 142 -10.15 -8.13 0.62
CA SER A 142 -11.48 -7.90 1.22
C SER A 142 -11.49 -7.19 2.58
N GLY A 143 -10.47 -7.38 3.43
CA GLY A 143 -10.34 -6.65 4.71
C GLY A 143 -10.02 -5.17 4.50
N VAL A 144 -9.05 -4.87 3.63
CA VAL A 144 -8.62 -3.52 3.27
C VAL A 144 -9.77 -2.74 2.60
N VAL A 145 -10.47 -3.35 1.64
CA VAL A 145 -11.62 -2.70 0.97
C VAL A 145 -12.68 -2.29 1.97
N GLU A 146 -13.03 -3.18 2.89
CA GLU A 146 -14.11 -2.94 3.84
C GLU A 146 -13.79 -1.74 4.74
N VAL A 147 -12.55 -1.62 5.24
CA VAL A 147 -12.10 -0.45 6.02
C VAL A 147 -12.23 0.84 5.20
N LEU A 148 -11.79 0.83 3.94
CA LEU A 148 -11.78 2.01 3.09
C LEU A 148 -13.20 2.45 2.69
N ILE A 149 -14.14 1.53 2.49
CA ILE A 149 -15.56 1.86 2.24
C ILE A 149 -16.21 2.44 3.48
N ARG A 150 -16.01 1.84 4.64
CA ARG A 150 -16.62 2.29 5.90
C ARG A 150 -16.14 3.68 6.32
N THR A 151 -14.92 4.04 5.92
CA THR A 151 -14.38 5.40 6.10
C THR A 151 -14.86 6.40 5.03
N GLY A 152 -15.69 5.99 4.07
CA GLY A 152 -16.23 6.83 2.99
C GLY A 152 -15.26 7.11 1.84
N GLY A 153 -14.08 6.49 1.87
CA GLY A 153 -12.96 6.87 1.03
C GLY A 153 -13.01 6.38 -0.41
N PHE A 154 -13.96 5.52 -0.75
CA PHE A 154 -14.17 5.01 -2.11
C PHE A 154 -15.38 5.62 -2.82
N SER A 155 -15.96 6.69 -2.28
CA SER A 155 -16.92 7.48 -3.06
C SER A 155 -16.23 8.16 -4.23
N THR A 156 -16.91 8.30 -5.37
CA THR A 156 -16.36 8.96 -6.56
C THR A 156 -15.88 10.39 -6.29
N ARG A 157 -16.44 11.05 -5.26
CA ARG A 157 -16.05 12.39 -4.80
C ARG A 157 -14.73 12.40 -4.02
N MET A 158 -14.45 11.37 -3.21
CA MET A 158 -13.31 11.35 -2.30
C MET A 158 -12.13 10.52 -2.83
N LEU A 159 -12.39 9.61 -3.77
CA LEU A 159 -11.40 8.65 -4.26
C LEU A 159 -10.15 9.34 -4.81
N LEU A 160 -10.31 10.38 -5.63
CA LEU A 160 -9.16 11.09 -6.18
C LEU A 160 -8.25 11.67 -5.10
N GLY A 161 -8.84 12.32 -4.08
CA GLY A 161 -8.08 12.88 -2.96
C GLY A 161 -7.25 11.82 -2.23
N ARG A 162 -7.85 10.66 -1.93
CA ARG A 162 -7.14 9.56 -1.25
C ARG A 162 -6.06 8.89 -2.08
N LEU A 163 -6.29 8.75 -3.39
CA LEU A 163 -5.27 8.28 -4.32
C LEU A 163 -4.07 9.24 -4.34
N LEU A 164 -4.35 10.55 -4.38
CA LEU A 164 -3.32 11.58 -4.33
C LEU A 164 -2.61 11.64 -2.97
N GLU A 165 -3.29 11.45 -1.85
CA GLU A 165 -2.68 11.34 -0.52
C GLU A 165 -1.67 10.18 -0.46
N THR A 166 -2.04 9.01 -0.99
CA THR A 166 -1.14 7.85 -1.03
C THR A 166 0.04 8.08 -1.97
N PHE A 167 -0.22 8.68 -3.14
CA PHE A 167 0.83 9.03 -4.08
C PHE A 167 1.79 10.09 -3.52
N GLN A 168 1.26 11.09 -2.81
CA GLN A 168 2.04 12.11 -2.12
C GLN A 168 2.95 11.48 -1.06
N TRP A 169 2.41 10.57 -0.23
CA TRP A 169 3.23 9.82 0.72
C TRP A 169 4.35 9.04 0.03
N LEU A 170 4.04 8.37 -1.10
CA LEU A 170 5.04 7.63 -1.88
C LEU A 170 6.16 8.54 -2.40
N VAL A 171 5.83 9.73 -2.91
CA VAL A 171 6.82 10.73 -3.32
C VAL A 171 7.64 11.20 -2.11
N GLN A 172 7.00 11.52 -0.98
CA GLN A 172 7.71 11.95 0.24
C GLN A 172 8.73 10.91 0.71
N VAL A 173 8.40 9.61 0.70
CA VAL A 173 9.33 8.57 1.14
C VAL A 173 10.34 8.13 0.08
N THR A 174 10.19 8.57 -1.17
CA THR A 174 11.11 8.20 -2.26
C THR A 174 11.99 9.34 -2.74
N HIS A 175 11.66 10.61 -2.50
CA HIS A 175 12.37 11.72 -3.15
C HIS A 175 13.79 11.98 -2.62
N SER A 176 14.08 11.73 -1.34
CA SER A 176 15.41 11.92 -0.78
C SER A 176 15.65 11.11 0.49
N LEU A 177 16.93 10.85 0.78
CA LEU A 177 17.32 10.11 1.98
C LEU A 177 16.97 10.89 3.26
N ALA A 178 17.19 12.20 3.26
CA ALA A 178 16.87 13.09 4.37
C ALA A 178 15.37 13.06 4.72
N ALA A 179 14.51 12.79 3.73
CA ALA A 179 13.07 12.69 3.94
C ALA A 179 12.67 11.56 4.89
N ILE A 180 13.33 10.40 4.79
CA ILE A 180 12.98 9.19 5.55
C ILE A 180 13.82 8.99 6.81
N GLN A 181 14.89 9.76 6.97
CA GLN A 181 15.66 9.82 8.21
C GLN A 181 14.84 10.44 9.35
N PRO A 182 15.16 10.13 10.63
CA PRO A 182 14.42 10.68 11.77
C PRO A 182 14.30 12.22 11.71
N GLY A 183 13.07 12.72 11.77
CA GLY A 183 12.75 14.15 11.66
C GLY A 183 12.54 14.67 10.24
N GLY A 184 12.75 13.84 9.21
CA GLY A 184 12.43 14.16 7.82
C GLY A 184 10.92 14.25 7.56
N ASP A 185 10.54 14.81 6.42
CA ASP A 185 9.14 14.99 6.03
C ASP A 185 8.45 13.67 5.66
N GLY A 186 9.14 12.76 4.95
CA GLY A 186 8.68 11.39 4.70
C GLY A 186 8.58 10.53 5.96
N HIS A 187 9.50 10.71 6.91
CA HIS A 187 9.47 10.10 8.24
C HIS A 187 8.24 10.58 9.02
N THR A 188 8.04 11.89 9.09
CA THR A 188 6.87 12.52 9.71
C THR A 188 5.56 12.06 9.06
N ALA A 189 5.50 12.04 7.72
CA ALA A 189 4.32 11.58 6.98
C ALA A 189 4.00 10.11 7.30
N THR A 190 5.03 9.26 7.42
CA THR A 190 4.86 7.84 7.79
C THR A 190 4.36 7.68 9.23
N ILE A 191 4.81 8.51 10.17
CA ILE A 191 4.26 8.57 11.54
C ILE A 191 2.78 8.96 11.52
N CYS A 192 2.42 9.99 10.74
CA CYS A 192 1.03 10.41 10.57
C CYS A 192 0.16 9.27 10.02
N VAL A 193 0.67 8.47 9.08
CA VAL A 193 -0.04 7.30 8.55
C VAL A 193 -0.23 6.23 9.64
N ARG A 194 0.79 5.93 10.47
CA ARG A 194 0.66 4.97 11.58
C ARG A 194 -0.38 5.42 12.61
N LEU A 195 -0.40 6.71 12.96
CA LEU A 195 -1.41 7.30 13.85
C LEU A 195 -2.81 7.28 13.22
N LEU A 196 -2.91 7.59 11.92
CA LEU A 196 -4.16 7.50 11.16
C LEU A 196 -4.72 6.07 11.18
N HIS A 197 -3.88 5.06 10.96
CA HIS A 197 -4.28 3.66 11.01
C HIS A 197 -4.86 3.29 12.38
N SER A 198 -4.19 3.69 13.46
CA SER A 198 -4.70 3.49 14.82
C SER A 198 -6.03 4.20 15.05
N ALA A 199 -6.19 5.43 14.55
CA ALA A 199 -7.42 6.21 14.70
C ALA A 199 -8.60 5.62 13.93
N VAL A 200 -8.36 5.16 12.70
CA VAL A 200 -9.36 4.48 11.87
C VAL A 200 -9.81 3.17 12.53
N ARG A 201 -8.85 2.35 13.01
CA ARG A 201 -9.15 1.11 13.72
C ARG A 201 -10.01 1.36 14.95
N GLN A 202 -9.59 2.29 15.82
CA GLN A 202 -10.33 2.65 17.03
C GLN A 202 -11.76 3.12 16.70
N ARG A 203 -11.91 3.95 15.66
CA ARG A 203 -13.22 4.45 15.23
C ARG A 203 -14.14 3.35 14.74
N ILE A 204 -13.65 2.43 13.90
CA ILE A 204 -14.47 1.32 13.38
C ILE A 204 -14.91 0.41 14.52
N LEU A 205 -14.00 0.04 15.43
CA LEU A 205 -14.33 -0.82 16.57
C LEU A 205 -15.36 -0.16 17.52
N LYS A 206 -15.21 1.12 17.84
CA LYS A 206 -16.20 1.89 18.62
C LYS A 206 -17.58 1.95 17.93
N LEU A 207 -17.62 1.97 16.60
CA LEU A 207 -18.89 1.90 15.85
C LEU A 207 -19.50 0.50 15.91
N CYS A 208 -18.68 -0.56 15.86
CA CYS A 208 -19.13 -1.95 16.02
C CYS A 208 -19.74 -2.22 17.40
N GLU A 209 -19.25 -1.58 18.46
CA GLU A 209 -19.88 -1.67 19.80
C GLU A 209 -21.34 -1.21 19.80
N ARG A 210 -21.65 -0.18 19.00
CA ARG A 210 -23.01 0.38 18.87
C ARG A 210 -23.85 -0.30 17.79
N LYS A 211 -23.18 -0.77 16.73
CA LYS A 211 -23.78 -1.34 15.53
C LYS A 211 -22.92 -2.53 15.05
N PRO A 212 -23.12 -3.73 15.61
CA PRO A 212 -22.26 -4.89 15.32
C PRO A 212 -22.13 -5.26 13.84
N GLU A 213 -23.14 -4.98 13.02
CA GLU A 213 -23.16 -5.17 11.58
C GLU A 213 -22.39 -4.10 10.78
N TYR A 214 -21.77 -3.13 11.46
CA TYR A 214 -20.99 -2.08 10.82
C TYR A 214 -19.67 -2.60 10.22
N TYR A 215 -19.08 -3.66 10.75
CA TYR A 215 -17.89 -4.30 10.19
C TYR A 215 -17.79 -5.73 10.72
N ASP A 216 -17.65 -6.71 9.83
CA ASP A 216 -17.57 -8.12 10.22
C ASP A 216 -16.13 -8.51 10.59
N VAL A 217 -15.80 -8.36 11.88
CA VAL A 217 -14.48 -8.72 12.43
C VAL A 217 -14.18 -10.21 12.30
N ARG A 218 -15.21 -11.09 12.28
CA ARG A 218 -15.00 -12.53 12.14
C ARG A 218 -14.55 -12.88 10.72
N GLN A 219 -15.13 -12.23 9.72
CA GLN A 219 -14.79 -12.43 8.33
C GLN A 219 -13.48 -11.74 7.94
N HIS A 220 -13.27 -10.50 8.38
CA HIS A 220 -12.21 -9.63 7.89
C HIS A 220 -11.02 -9.48 8.85
N GLY A 221 -11.13 -9.94 10.10
CA GLY A 221 -10.12 -9.67 11.12
C GLY A 221 -10.35 -8.33 11.81
N ILE A 222 -9.42 -7.92 12.66
CA ILE A 222 -9.41 -6.58 13.24
C ILE A 222 -9.13 -5.57 12.10
N PRO A 223 -9.81 -4.40 12.03
CA PRO A 223 -9.50 -3.40 11.02
C PRO A 223 -8.03 -3.01 11.02
N ILE A 224 -7.38 -3.02 9.85
CA ILE A 224 -5.95 -2.69 9.71
C ILE A 224 -5.12 -3.61 10.61
N ASN A 225 -5.32 -4.92 10.47
CA ASN A 225 -4.58 -5.92 11.22
C ASN A 225 -3.15 -6.10 10.68
N THR A 226 -2.35 -6.89 11.37
CA THR A 226 -0.97 -7.21 10.99
C THR A 226 -0.89 -7.84 9.60
N LEU A 227 -1.82 -8.72 9.21
CA LEU A 227 -1.83 -9.32 7.88
C LEU A 227 -2.12 -8.30 6.77
N ASP A 228 -3.11 -7.42 6.97
CA ASP A 228 -3.40 -6.33 6.05
C ASP A 228 -2.19 -5.41 5.88
N SER A 229 -1.45 -5.16 6.97
CA SER A 229 -0.26 -4.32 6.96
C SER A 229 0.90 -4.99 6.19
N ILE A 230 1.14 -6.29 6.44
CA ILE A 230 2.12 -7.09 5.68
C ILE A 230 1.75 -7.13 4.20
N HIS A 231 0.48 -7.40 3.87
CA HIS A 231 0.03 -7.45 2.48
C HIS A 231 0.15 -6.08 1.80
N SER A 232 -0.13 -4.98 2.50
CA SER A 232 0.08 -3.63 1.99
C SER A 232 1.57 -3.38 1.69
N ILE A 233 2.48 -3.66 2.63
CA ILE A 233 3.92 -3.52 2.39
C ILE A 233 4.38 -4.40 1.23
N ALA A 234 3.89 -5.65 1.12
CA ALA A 234 4.18 -6.51 -0.01
C ALA A 234 3.67 -5.89 -1.33
N THR A 235 2.47 -5.33 -1.35
CA THR A 235 1.92 -4.67 -2.54
C THR A 235 2.80 -3.51 -3.01
N PHE A 236 3.22 -2.63 -2.10
CA PHE A 236 4.09 -1.50 -2.45
C PHE A 236 5.52 -1.90 -2.80
N SER A 237 6.07 -2.91 -2.13
CA SER A 237 7.47 -3.28 -2.29
C SER A 237 7.71 -4.32 -3.37
N CYS A 238 6.80 -5.27 -3.58
CA CYS A 238 7.01 -6.48 -4.37
C CYS A 238 6.35 -6.42 -5.75
N ASN A 239 5.14 -5.86 -5.84
CA ASN A 239 4.33 -5.99 -7.06
C ASN A 239 4.99 -5.37 -8.28
N HIS A 240 5.76 -4.30 -8.09
CA HIS A 240 6.58 -3.69 -9.13
C HIS A 240 7.42 -4.74 -9.86
N MET A 241 8.16 -5.58 -9.14
CA MET A 241 9.14 -6.48 -9.74
C MET A 241 8.52 -7.76 -10.32
N TRP A 242 7.39 -8.24 -9.78
CA TRP A 242 6.83 -9.54 -10.14
C TRP A 242 5.47 -9.50 -10.83
N LEU A 243 4.63 -8.50 -10.57
CA LEU A 243 3.28 -8.40 -11.11
C LEU A 243 3.11 -7.27 -12.13
N GLN A 244 3.95 -6.22 -12.07
CA GLN A 244 3.79 -5.01 -12.87
C GLN A 244 4.85 -4.85 -13.96
N LEU A 245 6.10 -4.51 -13.60
CA LEU A 245 7.18 -4.20 -14.56
C LEU A 245 7.38 -5.29 -15.62
N PRO A 246 7.33 -6.60 -15.29
CA PRO A 246 7.42 -7.65 -16.31
C PRO A 246 6.32 -7.56 -17.38
N LYS A 247 5.13 -7.08 -17.04
CA LYS A 247 4.00 -6.90 -17.97
C LYS A 247 4.19 -5.70 -18.90
N PHE A 248 5.02 -4.74 -18.51
CA PHE A 248 5.48 -3.66 -19.38
C PHE A 248 6.72 -4.03 -20.21
N GLY A 249 7.32 -5.21 -20.00
CA GLY A 249 8.58 -5.62 -20.65
C GLY A 249 9.84 -5.14 -19.93
N LEU A 250 9.71 -4.64 -18.70
CA LEU A 250 10.79 -4.15 -17.87
C LEU A 250 11.25 -5.23 -16.88
N ARG A 251 12.56 -5.31 -16.64
CA ARG A 251 13.15 -6.21 -15.64
C ARG A 251 14.19 -5.45 -14.81
N PRO A 252 13.92 -5.21 -13.52
CA PRO A 252 14.92 -4.65 -12.64
C PRO A 252 16.04 -5.65 -12.37
N SER A 253 17.23 -5.15 -12.08
CA SER A 253 18.38 -5.92 -11.64
C SER A 253 18.16 -6.48 -10.23
N GLN A 254 18.90 -7.52 -9.84
CA GLN A 254 18.78 -8.09 -8.49
C GLN A 254 19.10 -7.05 -7.40
N GLN A 255 20.09 -6.19 -7.62
CA GLN A 255 20.42 -5.10 -6.69
C GLN A 255 19.26 -4.12 -6.51
N GLU A 256 18.61 -3.71 -7.61
CA GLU A 256 17.43 -2.85 -7.57
C GLU A 256 16.27 -3.49 -6.78
N ILE A 257 16.07 -4.80 -6.93
CA ILE A 257 15.08 -5.56 -6.18
C ILE A 257 15.41 -5.53 -4.68
N ASP A 258 16.65 -5.87 -4.31
CA ASP A 258 17.08 -5.93 -2.91
C ASP A 258 17.03 -4.55 -2.24
N ASP A 259 17.47 -3.50 -2.93
CA ASP A 259 17.47 -2.12 -2.44
C ASP A 259 16.04 -1.59 -2.21
N TYR A 260 15.11 -1.87 -3.14
CA TYR A 260 13.73 -1.41 -3.01
C TYR A 260 12.96 -2.16 -1.92
N ILE A 261 13.24 -3.47 -1.74
CA ILE A 261 12.71 -4.24 -0.60
C ILE A 261 13.25 -3.70 0.72
N ALA A 262 14.54 -3.36 0.81
CA ALA A 262 15.13 -2.78 2.02
C ALA A 262 14.49 -1.44 2.40
N LEU A 263 14.23 -0.57 1.42
CA LEU A 263 13.48 0.69 1.62
C LEU A 263 12.12 0.43 2.26
N PHE A 264 11.31 -0.46 1.69
CA PHE A 264 9.98 -0.75 2.23
C PHE A 264 9.98 -1.60 3.50
N ARG A 265 11.05 -2.35 3.78
CA ARG A 265 11.27 -2.97 5.09
C ARG A 265 11.43 -1.90 6.17
N TYR A 266 12.18 -0.83 5.89
CA TYR A 266 12.32 0.31 6.79
C TYR A 266 11.02 1.11 6.95
N LEU A 267 10.28 1.38 5.86
CA LEU A 267 8.96 2.00 5.97
C LEU A 267 7.96 1.11 6.74
N GLY A 268 8.03 -0.20 6.56
CA GLY A 268 7.25 -1.19 7.32
C GLY A 268 7.56 -1.13 8.82
N TYR A 269 8.84 -0.99 9.19
CA TYR A 269 9.26 -0.76 10.58
C TYR A 269 8.59 0.49 11.17
N LEU A 270 8.70 1.63 10.48
CA LEU A 270 8.10 2.89 10.93
C LEU A 270 6.57 2.80 11.06
N LEU A 271 5.92 2.01 10.20
CA LEU A 271 4.47 1.76 10.21
C LEU A 271 4.03 0.73 11.27
N GLY A 272 4.95 0.15 12.05
CA GLY A 272 4.64 -0.88 13.05
C GLY A 272 4.32 -2.25 12.44
N THR A 273 4.75 -2.52 11.21
CA THR A 273 4.59 -3.81 10.53
C THR A 273 5.79 -4.73 10.82
N PRO A 274 5.57 -6.02 11.14
CA PRO A 274 6.67 -6.96 11.34
C PRO A 274 7.60 -7.05 10.13
N THR A 275 8.90 -6.82 10.33
CA THR A 275 9.87 -6.72 9.23
C THR A 275 10.49 -8.05 8.79
N ALA A 276 10.31 -9.12 9.57
CA ALA A 276 10.87 -10.44 9.32
C ALA A 276 10.47 -11.02 7.94
N PHE A 277 9.30 -10.63 7.43
CA PHE A 277 8.78 -11.01 6.13
C PHE A 277 9.53 -10.38 4.94
N PHE A 278 10.26 -9.30 5.19
CA PHE A 278 10.91 -8.46 4.17
C PHE A 278 12.43 -8.41 4.34
N GLU A 279 13.04 -9.30 5.13
CA GLU A 279 14.49 -9.30 5.38
C GLU A 279 15.32 -9.51 4.11
N THR A 280 14.77 -10.20 3.12
CA THR A 280 15.41 -10.44 1.81
C THR A 280 14.35 -10.38 0.72
N ALA A 281 14.75 -10.09 -0.52
CA ALA A 281 13.84 -10.14 -1.65
C ALA A 281 13.17 -11.51 -1.82
N LYS A 282 13.85 -12.61 -1.48
CA LYS A 282 13.28 -13.95 -1.50
C LYS A 282 12.12 -14.08 -0.49
N LYS A 283 12.32 -13.65 0.76
CA LYS A 283 11.28 -13.66 1.79
C LYS A 283 10.10 -12.75 1.43
N ALA A 284 10.40 -11.57 0.90
CA ALA A 284 9.39 -10.62 0.44
C ALA A 284 8.54 -11.22 -0.68
N LYS A 285 9.17 -11.88 -1.66
CA LYS A 285 8.48 -12.56 -2.75
C LYS A 285 7.56 -13.67 -2.28
N VAL A 286 8.04 -14.58 -1.42
CA VAL A 286 7.17 -15.68 -0.93
C VAL A 286 6.03 -15.14 -0.06
N THR A 287 6.26 -14.05 0.68
CA THR A 287 5.20 -13.36 1.43
C THR A 287 4.15 -12.78 0.49
N MET A 288 4.57 -12.06 -0.56
CA MET A 288 3.67 -11.55 -1.60
C MET A 288 2.85 -12.68 -2.23
N GLU A 289 3.49 -13.78 -2.63
CA GLU A 289 2.83 -14.93 -3.26
C GLU A 289 1.82 -15.62 -2.33
N SER A 290 2.14 -15.75 -1.04
CA SER A 290 1.23 -16.27 -0.03
C SER A 290 0.02 -15.37 0.19
N CYS A 291 0.21 -14.05 0.34
CA CYS A 291 -0.88 -13.10 0.43
C CYS A 291 -1.74 -13.09 -0.85
N TYR A 292 -1.10 -13.11 -2.02
CA TYR A 292 -1.77 -13.13 -3.31
C TYR A 292 -2.71 -14.33 -3.45
N LEU A 293 -2.27 -15.52 -3.02
CA LEU A 293 -3.07 -16.74 -3.04
C LEU A 293 -4.23 -16.66 -2.05
N HIS A 294 -3.95 -16.35 -0.78
CA HIS A 294 -4.88 -16.56 0.33
C HIS A 294 -5.79 -15.37 0.65
N GLU A 295 -5.35 -14.14 0.40
CA GLU A 295 -6.06 -12.93 0.84
C GLU A 295 -6.90 -12.28 -0.25
N LEU A 296 -6.50 -12.44 -1.51
CA LEU A 296 -7.20 -11.80 -2.63
C LEU A 296 -8.41 -12.60 -3.08
N ARG A 297 -9.58 -11.94 -3.12
CA ARG A 297 -10.82 -12.51 -3.67
C ARG A 297 -11.73 -11.40 -4.19
N ILE A 298 -12.36 -11.62 -5.34
CA ILE A 298 -13.33 -10.66 -5.87
C ILE A 298 -14.66 -10.83 -5.14
N THR A 299 -15.18 -9.71 -4.66
CA THR A 299 -16.49 -9.59 -4.02
C THR A 299 -17.37 -8.61 -4.79
N GLU A 300 -18.65 -8.49 -4.42
CA GLU A 300 -19.50 -7.46 -5.03
C GLU A 300 -18.96 -6.05 -4.77
N THR A 301 -18.45 -5.85 -3.56
CA THR A 301 -17.76 -4.64 -3.14
C THR A 301 -16.57 -4.29 -4.03
N SER A 302 -15.80 -5.29 -4.46
CA SER A 302 -14.66 -5.13 -5.38
C SER A 302 -15.11 -4.54 -6.73
N ARG A 303 -16.27 -4.96 -7.25
CA ARG A 303 -16.84 -4.44 -8.51
C ARG A 303 -17.20 -2.97 -8.40
N VAL A 304 -17.81 -2.57 -7.28
CA VAL A 304 -18.15 -1.16 -7.01
C VAL A 304 -16.90 -0.30 -6.95
N VAL A 305 -15.85 -0.75 -6.25
CA VAL A 305 -14.57 -0.03 -6.15
C VAL A 305 -13.89 0.09 -7.52
N ALA A 306 -13.85 -0.99 -8.29
CA ALA A 306 -13.28 -0.97 -9.64
C ALA A 306 -14.05 -0.03 -10.57
N TYR A 307 -15.38 -0.02 -10.51
CA TYR A 307 -16.20 0.93 -11.25
C TYR A 307 -15.90 2.38 -10.86
N ASN A 308 -15.86 2.69 -9.56
CA ASN A 308 -15.56 4.04 -9.07
C ASN A 308 -14.16 4.50 -9.47
N PHE A 309 -13.19 3.58 -9.51
CA PHE A 309 -11.84 3.88 -9.98
C PHE A 309 -11.81 4.23 -11.47
N VAL A 310 -12.47 3.44 -12.32
CA VAL A 310 -12.58 3.76 -13.76
C VAL A 310 -13.21 5.15 -13.93
N GLN A 311 -14.30 5.44 -13.21
CA GLN A 311 -14.91 6.78 -13.22
C GLN A 311 -13.96 7.87 -12.74
N CYS A 312 -13.19 7.63 -11.68
CA CYS A 312 -12.24 8.59 -11.15
C CYS A 312 -11.14 8.93 -12.16
N VAL A 313 -10.52 7.91 -12.77
CA VAL A 313 -9.42 8.09 -13.72
C VAL A 313 -9.89 8.74 -15.03
N GLN A 314 -11.11 8.42 -15.48
CA GLN A 314 -11.70 9.07 -16.66
C GLN A 314 -12.01 10.56 -16.46
N ASN A 315 -12.29 10.97 -15.22
CA ASN A 315 -12.68 12.33 -14.87
C ASN A 315 -11.55 13.10 -14.17
N LEU A 316 -10.29 12.72 -14.42
CA LEU A 316 -9.15 13.49 -13.94
C LEU A 316 -9.20 14.93 -14.51
N PRO A 317 -8.72 15.92 -13.73
CA PRO A 317 -8.65 17.29 -14.22
C PRO A 317 -7.64 17.42 -15.36
N ALA A 318 -7.85 18.44 -16.21
CA ALA A 318 -6.90 18.79 -17.25
C ALA A 318 -5.48 18.99 -16.68
N PRO A 319 -4.41 18.59 -17.38
CA PRO A 319 -4.38 18.13 -18.78
C PRO A 319 -4.52 16.60 -18.96
N PHE A 320 -4.90 15.84 -17.93
CA PHE A 320 -4.93 14.39 -17.99
C PHE A 320 -6.25 13.86 -18.58
N TYR A 321 -6.17 13.17 -19.72
CA TYR A 321 -7.33 12.56 -20.39
C TYR A 321 -7.07 11.08 -20.66
N VAL A 322 -7.65 10.21 -19.82
CA VAL A 322 -7.49 8.75 -19.95
C VAL A 322 -8.81 8.12 -20.34
N SER A 323 -8.87 7.51 -21.52
CA SER A 323 -10.09 6.86 -21.99
C SER A 323 -10.39 5.58 -21.19
N ARG A 324 -11.68 5.25 -21.01
CA ARG A 324 -12.11 3.97 -20.43
C ARG A 324 -11.46 2.77 -21.10
N GLY A 325 -11.41 2.78 -22.43
CA GLY A 325 -10.86 1.67 -23.20
C GLY A 325 -9.36 1.49 -22.96
N PHE A 326 -8.60 2.57 -22.74
CA PHE A 326 -7.19 2.47 -22.36
C PHE A 326 -7.02 1.85 -20.97
N ILE A 327 -7.85 2.24 -20.00
CA ILE A 327 -7.87 1.67 -18.64
C ILE A 327 -8.19 0.17 -18.71
N GLU A 328 -9.28 -0.21 -19.37
CA GLU A 328 -9.71 -1.61 -19.48
C GLU A 328 -8.68 -2.48 -20.24
N ALA A 329 -8.05 -1.95 -21.30
CA ALA A 329 -7.01 -2.66 -22.05
C ALA A 329 -5.77 -2.87 -21.19
N GLY A 330 -5.31 -1.84 -20.49
CA GLY A 330 -4.15 -1.92 -19.60
C GLY A 330 -4.37 -2.85 -18.41
N SER A 331 -5.55 -2.80 -17.79
CA SER A 331 -5.90 -3.68 -16.68
C SER A 331 -5.93 -5.15 -17.11
N ARG A 332 -6.48 -5.45 -18.30
CA ARG A 332 -6.46 -6.81 -18.86
C ARG A 332 -5.07 -7.27 -19.22
N TRP A 333 -4.25 -6.36 -19.77
CA TRP A 333 -2.87 -6.64 -20.12
C TRP A 333 -2.03 -7.04 -18.88
N ILE A 334 -2.18 -6.31 -17.78
CA ILE A 334 -1.39 -6.51 -16.58
C ILE A 334 -1.92 -7.68 -15.73
N ASN A 335 -3.23 -7.71 -15.47
CA ASN A 335 -3.86 -8.62 -14.51
C ASN A 335 -4.51 -9.87 -15.14
N GLY A 336 -4.54 -9.95 -16.47
CA GLY A 336 -5.21 -11.02 -17.19
C GLY A 336 -6.73 -10.89 -17.27
N ASP A 337 -7.32 -11.64 -18.21
CA ASP A 337 -8.74 -11.57 -18.51
C ASP A 337 -9.64 -12.12 -17.40
N GLU A 338 -9.18 -13.13 -16.65
CA GLU A 338 -9.93 -13.79 -15.58
C GLU A 338 -10.37 -12.77 -14.51
N LEU A 339 -9.41 -12.10 -13.88
CA LEU A 339 -9.67 -11.07 -12.87
C LEU A 339 -10.52 -9.93 -13.42
N CYS A 340 -10.21 -9.47 -14.63
CA CYS A 340 -10.92 -8.35 -15.24
C CYS A 340 -12.39 -8.70 -15.55
N ASN A 341 -12.68 -9.96 -15.90
CA ASN A 341 -14.06 -10.42 -16.05
C ASN A 341 -14.76 -10.52 -14.69
N GLU A 342 -14.09 -11.02 -13.65
CA GLU A 342 -14.66 -11.08 -12.29
C GLU A 342 -15.01 -9.69 -11.74
N LEU A 343 -14.17 -8.69 -12.02
CA LEU A 343 -14.39 -7.27 -11.70
C LEU A 343 -15.46 -6.59 -12.55
N GLY A 344 -15.94 -7.23 -13.62
CA GLY A 344 -16.94 -6.66 -14.53
C GLY A 344 -16.40 -5.59 -15.47
N LEU A 345 -15.10 -5.59 -15.78
CA LEU A 345 -14.51 -4.66 -16.75
C LEU A 345 -14.91 -5.02 -18.18
N GLY A 346 -15.11 -4.00 -19.01
CA GLY A 346 -15.39 -4.17 -20.43
C GLY A 346 -14.24 -4.81 -21.21
N ARG A 347 -14.52 -5.20 -22.46
CA ARG A 347 -13.52 -5.65 -23.43
C ARG A 347 -13.39 -4.59 -24.52
N PRO A 348 -12.37 -3.73 -24.47
CA PRO A 348 -12.23 -2.65 -25.42
C PRO A 348 -11.81 -3.15 -26.80
N GLY A 349 -12.04 -2.33 -27.83
CA GLY A 349 -11.59 -2.62 -29.20
C GLY A 349 -10.07 -2.63 -29.35
N VAL A 350 -9.58 -3.26 -30.43
CA VAL A 350 -8.15 -3.49 -30.69
C VAL A 350 -7.29 -2.22 -30.62
N LEU A 351 -7.84 -1.06 -31.03
CA LEU A 351 -7.13 0.23 -30.97
C LEU A 351 -6.64 0.58 -29.56
N HIS A 352 -7.39 0.23 -28.51
CA HIS A 352 -6.98 0.51 -27.14
C HIS A 352 -5.83 -0.40 -26.68
N TYR A 353 -5.82 -1.66 -27.11
CA TYR A 353 -4.69 -2.56 -26.89
C TYR A 353 -3.44 -2.09 -27.63
N LEU A 354 -3.58 -1.61 -28.88
CA LEU A 354 -2.47 -1.01 -29.62
C LEU A 354 -1.93 0.24 -28.94
N ALA A 355 -2.81 1.10 -28.40
CA ALA A 355 -2.40 2.27 -27.63
C ALA A 355 -1.65 1.89 -26.35
N PHE A 356 -2.13 0.88 -25.61
CA PHE A 356 -1.46 0.40 -24.40
C PHE A 356 -0.12 -0.28 -24.71
N MET A 357 -0.03 -1.04 -25.81
CA MET A 357 1.23 -1.58 -26.31
C MET A 357 2.22 -0.46 -26.68
N GLY A 358 1.75 0.61 -27.35
CA GLY A 358 2.54 1.81 -27.62
C GLY A 358 3.07 2.46 -26.35
N HIS A 359 2.24 2.56 -25.31
CA HIS A 359 2.64 3.02 -23.99
C HIS A 359 3.72 2.11 -23.38
N CYS A 360 3.56 0.79 -23.45
CA CYS A 360 4.58 -0.17 -22.98
C CYS A 360 5.93 0.02 -23.70
N MET A 361 5.92 0.17 -25.02
CA MET A 361 7.15 0.44 -25.79
C MET A 361 7.80 1.76 -25.38
N LEU A 362 7.01 2.81 -25.14
CA LEU A 362 7.51 4.10 -24.69
C LEU A 362 8.19 3.99 -23.31
N VAL A 363 7.57 3.31 -22.33
CA VAL A 363 8.17 3.15 -20.99
C VAL A 363 9.43 2.30 -21.01
N VAL A 364 9.49 1.26 -21.85
CA VAL A 364 10.71 0.48 -22.07
C VAL A 364 11.82 1.35 -22.65
N PHE A 365 11.50 2.15 -23.67
CA PHE A 365 12.46 3.07 -24.27
C PHE A 365 12.99 4.08 -23.25
N MET A 366 12.11 4.72 -22.47
CA MET A 366 12.54 5.69 -21.46
C MET A 366 13.46 5.08 -20.40
N ALA A 367 13.11 3.90 -19.86
CA ALA A 367 13.94 3.21 -18.88
C ALA A 367 15.31 2.80 -19.48
N TRP A 368 15.33 2.38 -20.75
CA TRP A 368 16.57 2.07 -21.47
C TRP A 368 17.45 3.30 -21.66
N VAL A 369 16.88 4.44 -22.05
CA VAL A 369 17.61 5.70 -22.21
C VAL A 369 18.19 6.17 -20.87
N GLN A 370 17.43 6.10 -19.77
CA GLN A 370 17.94 6.44 -18.44
C GLN A 370 19.12 5.55 -18.02
N ARG A 371 19.05 4.24 -18.29
CA ARG A 371 20.17 3.32 -18.01
C ARG A 371 21.44 3.62 -18.82
N LEU A 372 21.29 4.11 -20.05
CA LEU A 372 22.43 4.43 -20.91
C LEU A 372 23.07 5.79 -20.60
N ILE A 373 22.31 6.72 -20.01
CA ILE A 373 22.74 8.09 -19.77
C ILE A 373 22.66 8.38 -18.26
N PRO A 374 23.74 8.10 -17.48
CA PRO A 374 23.74 8.30 -16.03
C PRO A 374 23.40 9.73 -15.59
N GLY A 375 23.77 10.74 -16.39
CA GLY A 375 23.39 12.13 -16.14
C GLY A 375 21.88 12.40 -16.26
N LEU A 376 21.18 11.65 -17.11
CA LEU A 376 19.72 11.74 -17.25
C LEU A 376 19.02 11.05 -16.08
N ASP A 377 19.52 9.90 -15.63
CA ASP A 377 19.01 9.18 -14.46
C ASP A 377 19.06 10.06 -13.21
N GLY A 378 20.21 10.70 -12.94
CA GLY A 378 20.35 11.66 -11.85
C GLY A 378 19.47 12.92 -12.02
N PHE A 379 19.33 13.43 -13.25
CA PHE A 379 18.46 14.57 -13.53
C PHE A 379 16.98 14.25 -13.26
N VAL A 380 16.48 13.09 -13.68
CA VAL A 380 15.08 12.68 -13.48
C VAL A 380 14.77 12.54 -11.99
N VAL A 381 15.68 11.95 -11.20
CA VAL A 381 15.55 11.88 -9.74
C VAL A 381 15.50 13.29 -9.14
N ASN A 382 16.42 14.17 -9.53
CA ASN A 382 16.53 15.53 -8.98
C ASN A 382 15.38 16.47 -9.39
N VAL A 383 14.76 16.28 -10.57
CA VAL A 383 13.63 17.11 -11.02
C VAL A 383 12.32 16.64 -10.40
N SER A 384 12.21 15.35 -10.11
CA SER A 384 11.00 14.75 -9.51
C SER A 384 10.93 14.91 -7.99
N SER A 385 11.97 15.48 -7.38
CA SER A 385 12.10 15.77 -5.95
C SER A 385 11.75 17.22 -5.57
N TRP A 386 11.18 18.02 -6.48
CA TRP A 386 10.74 19.41 -6.27
C TRP A 386 9.22 19.56 -6.17
#